data_AF-A0A2M7R356-F1
#
_entry.id   AF-A0A2M7R356-F1
#
_cell.length_a   1.000
_cell.length_b   1.000
_cell.length_c   1.000
_cell.angle_alpha   90.00
_cell.angle_beta   90.00
_cell.angle_gamma   90.00
#
_symmetry.space_group_name_H-M   'P 1'
#
loop_
_entity.id
_entity.type
_entity.pdbx_description
1 polymer ?
#
loop_
_entity_poly.entity_id
_entity_poly.type
_entity_poly.pdbx_seq_one_letter_code
_entity_poly.pdbx_strand_id
1 'polypeptide(L)'
;MWKRLKNNFDSGIEKIKWFSSLLSERFKIEYLVMKLLYQSGQLERKRDELMKTIGQRVYKLKEHPDRYILKDRVIMESITEIEKIDAEIEITKKKASEISSTI
;
A
#
# COMPACT_ATOMS: atom_id res chain seq x y z
N MET A 1 17.81 -32.98 -42.23
CA MET A 1 17.99 -32.79 -40.77
C MET A 1 17.77 -31.35 -40.31
N TRP A 2 18.29 -30.34 -41.03
CA TRP A 2 18.15 -28.91 -40.67
C TRP A 2 16.71 -28.42 -40.45
N LYS A 3 15.75 -28.79 -41.31
CA LYS A 3 14.33 -28.40 -41.17
C LYS A 3 13.70 -28.89 -39.85
N ARG A 4 14.07 -30.09 -39.37
CA ARG A 4 13.57 -30.62 -38.09
C ARG A 4 14.19 -29.87 -36.91
N LEU A 5 15.48 -29.52 -37.01
CA LEU A 5 16.17 -28.72 -36.00
C LEU A 5 15.53 -27.33 -35.86
N LYS A 6 15.26 -26.66 -36.99
CA LYS A 6 14.59 -25.35 -37.03
C LYS A 6 13.18 -25.40 -36.43
N ASN A 7 12.36 -26.38 -36.82
CA ASN A 7 11.02 -26.53 -36.27
C ASN A 7 11.01 -26.82 -34.77
N ASN A 8 11.99 -27.58 -34.26
CA ASN A 8 12.11 -27.83 -32.83
C ASN A 8 12.52 -26.58 -32.05
N PHE A 9 13.38 -25.74 -32.62
CA PHE A 9 13.75 -24.44 -32.04
C PHE A 9 12.59 -23.45 -32.05
N ASP A 10 11.87 -23.32 -33.16
CA ASP A 10 10.70 -22.44 -33.27
C ASP A 10 9.62 -22.84 -32.26
N SER A 11 9.35 -24.16 -32.11
CA SER A 11 8.44 -24.67 -31.09
C SER A 11 8.93 -24.42 -29.65
N GLY A 12 10.24 -24.51 -29.42
CA GLY A 12 10.84 -24.19 -28.12
C GLY A 12 10.69 -22.70 -27.76
N ILE A 13 10.94 -21.81 -28.71
CA ILE A 13 10.77 -20.36 -28.56
C ILE A 13 9.31 -20.02 -28.30
N GLU A 14 8.38 -20.66 -28.99
CA GLU A 14 6.94 -20.45 -28.81
C GLU A 14 6.46 -20.88 -27.42
N LYS A 15 6.96 -22.01 -26.90
CA LYS A 15 6.69 -22.46 -25.52
C LYS A 15 7.27 -21.50 -24.47
N ILE A 16 8.49 -21.03 -24.67
CA ILE A 16 9.09 -20.03 -23.77
C ILE A 16 8.28 -18.73 -23.80
N LYS A 17 7.84 -18.30 -24.98
CA LYS A 17 7.01 -17.10 -25.14
C LYS A 17 5.68 -17.23 -24.38
N TRP A 18 4.99 -18.36 -24.51
CA TRP A 18 3.77 -18.66 -23.75
C TRP A 18 3.99 -18.71 -22.24
N PHE A 19 5.07 -19.35 -21.78
CA PHE A 19 5.39 -19.42 -20.36
C PHE A 19 5.75 -18.04 -19.79
N SER A 20 6.49 -17.23 -20.57
CA SER A 20 6.86 -15.87 -20.19
C SER A 20 5.66 -14.94 -20.13
N SER A 21 4.68 -15.07 -21.02
CA SER A 21 3.46 -14.27 -20.97
C SER A 21 2.64 -14.56 -19.72
N LEU A 22 2.44 -15.85 -19.39
CA LEU A 22 1.71 -16.26 -18.19
C LEU A 22 2.42 -15.82 -16.90
N LEU A 23 3.74 -15.99 -16.83
CA LEU A 23 4.51 -15.50 -15.68
C LEU A 23 4.43 -13.98 -15.55
N SER A 24 4.54 -13.24 -16.64
CA SER A 24 4.51 -11.78 -16.61
C SER A 24 3.18 -11.23 -16.08
N GLU A 25 2.07 -11.88 -16.41
CA GLU A 25 0.74 -11.53 -15.91
C GLU A 25 0.64 -11.76 -14.40
N ARG A 26 1.11 -12.91 -13.91
CA ARG A 26 1.10 -13.23 -12.48
C ARG A 26 2.02 -12.32 -11.67
N PHE A 27 3.24 -12.07 -12.14
CA PHE A 27 4.19 -11.16 -11.50
C PHE A 27 3.65 -9.73 -11.42
N LYS A 28 2.95 -9.27 -12.45
CA LYS A 28 2.34 -7.93 -12.44
C LYS A 28 1.29 -7.79 -11.36
N ILE A 29 0.48 -8.83 -11.15
CA ILE A 29 -0.54 -8.82 -10.10
C ILE A 29 0.11 -8.86 -8.71
N GLU A 30 1.08 -9.75 -8.48
CA GLU A 30 1.81 -9.82 -7.21
C GLU A 30 2.53 -8.50 -6.88
N TYR A 31 3.12 -7.85 -7.90
CA TYR A 31 3.74 -6.54 -7.74
C TYR A 31 2.72 -5.46 -7.33
N LEU A 32 1.53 -5.45 -7.94
CA LEU A 32 0.47 -4.50 -7.59
C LEU A 32 -0.02 -4.70 -6.15
N VAL A 33 -0.22 -5.95 -5.72
CA VAL A 33 -0.58 -6.28 -4.34
C VAL A 33 0.52 -5.82 -3.37
N MET A 34 1.79 -6.13 -3.67
CA MET A 34 2.92 -5.72 -2.84
C MET A 34 3.03 -4.19 -2.75
N LYS A 35 2.79 -3.46 -3.84
CA LYS A 35 2.76 -2.00 -3.86
C LYS A 35 1.65 -1.44 -2.97
N LEU A 36 0.45 -2.00 -3.02
CA LEU A 36 -0.68 -1.59 -2.17
C LEU A 36 -0.39 -1.84 -0.69
N LEU A 37 0.18 -3.00 -0.35
CA LEU A 37 0.60 -3.32 1.02
C LEU A 37 1.67 -2.35 1.53
N TYR A 38 2.66 -2.03 0.68
CA TYR A 38 3.68 -1.05 1.02
C TYR A 38 3.09 0.34 1.26
N GLN A 39 2.17 0.79 0.41
CA GLN A 39 1.46 2.06 0.59
C GLN A 39 0.65 2.09 1.90
N SER A 40 -0.08 1.01 2.21
CA SER A 40 -0.78 0.88 3.49
C SER A 40 0.18 0.99 4.67
N GLY A 41 1.35 0.36 4.61
CA GLY A 41 2.36 0.45 5.67
C GLY A 41 2.94 1.86 5.85
N GLN A 42 3.10 2.63 4.77
CA GLN A 42 3.53 4.04 4.88
C GLN A 42 2.45 4.91 5.53
N LEU A 43 1.19 4.69 5.18
CA LEU A 43 0.05 5.38 5.80
C LEU A 43 -0.05 5.08 7.29
N GLU A 44 0.11 3.81 7.70
CA GLU A 44 0.12 3.42 9.11
C GLU A 44 1.27 4.10 9.89
N ARG A 45 2.46 4.20 9.30
CA ARG A 45 3.58 4.95 9.92
C ARG A 45 3.25 6.42 10.10
N LYS A 46 2.67 7.06 9.08
CA LYS A 46 2.25 8.47 9.14
C LYS A 46 1.21 8.70 10.24
N ARG A 47 0.24 7.77 10.39
CA ARG A 47 -0.74 7.79 11.48
C ARG A 47 -0.06 7.72 12.84
N ASP A 48 0.91 6.83 13.02
CA ASP A 48 1.62 6.67 14.29
C ASP A 48 2.46 7.90 14.66
N GLU A 49 3.04 8.58 13.67
CA GLU A 49 3.75 9.85 13.86
C GLU A 49 2.80 11.00 14.29
N LEU A 50 1.61 11.07 13.70
CA LEU A 50 0.59 12.04 14.10
C LEU A 50 0.09 11.76 15.53
N MET A 51 -0.09 10.48 15.88
CA MET A 51 -0.48 10.09 17.24
C MET A 51 0.60 10.48 18.27
N LYS A 52 1.89 10.29 17.94
CA LYS A 52 3.00 10.78 18.77
C LYS A 52 2.98 12.30 18.90
N THR A 53 2.70 13.02 17.82
CA THR A 53 2.60 14.48 17.82
C THR A 53 1.48 14.97 18.74
N ILE A 54 0.30 14.32 18.69
CA ILE A 54 -0.80 14.57 19.61
C ILE A 54 -0.35 14.34 21.06
N GLY A 55 0.25 13.19 21.36
CA GLY A 55 0.72 12.87 22.72
C GLY A 55 1.72 13.89 23.27
N GLN A 56 2.68 14.30 22.44
CA GLN A 56 3.64 15.36 22.79
C GLN A 56 2.96 16.70 23.03
N ARG A 57 1.95 17.05 22.22
CA ARG A 57 1.21 18.29 22.37
C ARG A 57 0.35 18.31 23.64
N VAL A 58 -0.34 17.21 23.92
CA VAL A 58 -1.09 17.01 25.16
C VAL A 58 -0.19 17.16 26.38
N TYR A 59 1.00 16.54 26.35
CA TYR A 59 1.97 16.67 27.44
C TYR A 59 2.40 18.12 27.68
N LYS A 60 2.66 18.88 26.61
CA LYS A 60 2.99 20.32 26.70
C LYS A 60 1.83 21.17 27.22
N LEU A 61 0.59 20.82 26.89
CA LEU A 61 -0.60 21.53 27.35
C LEU A 61 -0.89 21.34 28.84
N LYS A 62 -0.27 20.33 29.50
CA LYS A 62 -0.33 20.17 30.96
C LYS A 62 0.12 21.42 31.72
N GLU A 63 1.06 22.18 31.17
CA GLU A 63 1.55 23.43 31.76
C GLU A 63 0.54 24.59 31.67
N HIS A 64 -0.55 24.39 30.92
CA HIS A 64 -1.62 25.36 30.70
C HIS A 64 -3.00 24.68 30.86
N PRO A 65 -3.40 24.34 32.10
CA PRO A 65 -4.61 23.55 32.38
C PRO A 65 -5.92 24.22 31.91
N ASP A 66 -5.89 25.53 31.69
CA ASP A 66 -7.05 26.33 31.23
C ASP A 66 -7.35 26.12 29.73
N ARG A 67 -6.44 25.48 28.98
CA ARG A 67 -6.62 25.21 27.55
C ARG A 67 -7.34 23.90 27.31
N TYR A 68 -8.45 23.97 26.58
CA TYR A 68 -9.14 22.80 26.06
C TYR A 68 -8.27 22.05 25.03
N ILE A 69 -7.84 20.84 25.38
CA ILE A 69 -6.98 19.98 24.56
C ILE A 69 -7.54 19.76 23.15
N LEU A 70 -8.83 19.45 23.04
CA LEU A 70 -9.49 19.19 21.74
C LEU A 70 -9.73 20.45 20.89
N LYS A 71 -9.52 21.64 21.46
CA LYS A 71 -9.55 22.91 20.72
C LYS A 71 -8.14 23.37 20.32
N ASP A 72 -7.09 22.66 20.73
CA ASP A 72 -5.75 22.97 20.28
C ASP A 72 -5.63 22.66 18.79
N ARG A 73 -5.18 23.67 18.03
CA ARG A 73 -5.10 23.61 16.58
C ARG A 73 -4.25 22.43 16.10
N VAL A 74 -3.12 22.15 16.75
CA VAL A 74 -2.21 21.07 16.34
C VAL A 74 -2.86 19.70 16.55
N ILE A 75 -3.58 19.54 17.65
CA ILE A 75 -4.33 18.31 17.94
C ILE A 75 -5.46 18.13 16.94
N MET A 76 -6.24 19.18 16.67
CA MET A 76 -7.35 19.14 15.73
C MET A 76 -6.89 18.82 14.30
N GLU A 77 -5.85 19.51 13.81
CA GLU A 77 -5.28 19.24 12.49
C GLU A 77 -4.74 17.80 12.40
N SER A 78 -4.10 17.30 13.46
CA SER A 78 -3.58 15.93 13.50
C SER A 78 -4.71 14.88 13.52
N ILE A 79 -5.80 15.14 14.22
CA ILE A 79 -6.99 14.26 14.23
C ILE A 79 -7.61 14.19 12.83
N THR A 80 -7.86 15.34 12.20
CA THR A 80 -8.42 15.38 10.84
C THR A 80 -7.53 14.67 9.83
N GLU A 81 -6.20 14.76 9.98
CA GLU A 81 -5.27 14.04 9.11
C GLU A 81 -5.27 12.52 9.38
N ILE A 82 -5.41 12.08 10.64
CA ILE A 82 -5.58 10.67 11.00
C ILE A 82 -6.86 10.11 10.37
N GLU A 83 -7.99 10.83 10.45
CA GLU A 83 -9.27 10.41 9.86
C GLU A 83 -9.16 10.21 8.33
N LYS A 84 -8.44 11.10 7.64
CA LYS A 84 -8.15 10.95 6.21
C LYS A 84 -7.29 9.71 5.93
N ILE A 85 -6.24 9.52 6.72
CA ILE A 85 -5.34 8.37 6.58
C ILE A 85 -6.09 7.05 6.81
N ASP A 86 -6.95 6.98 7.82
CA ASP A 86 -7.74 5.78 8.10
C ASP A 86 -8.70 5.45 6.95
N ALA A 87 -9.35 6.47 6.36
CA ALA A 87 -10.18 6.29 5.17
C ALA A 87 -9.34 5.82 3.96
N GLU A 88 -8.15 6.36 3.75
CA GLU A 88 -7.23 5.91 2.68
C GLU A 88 -6.73 4.48 2.89
N ILE A 89 -6.44 4.09 4.13
CA ILE A 89 -6.06 2.71 4.49
C ILE A 89 -7.21 1.76 4.19
N GLU A 90 -8.44 2.10 4.56
CA GLU A 90 -9.62 1.27 4.30
C GLU A 90 -9.83 1.06 2.80
N ILE A 91 -9.75 2.14 2.00
CA ILE A 91 -9.83 2.08 0.53
C ILE A 91 -8.71 1.20 -0.04
N THR A 92 -7.48 1.35 0.46
CA THR A 92 -6.31 0.60 -0.01
C THR A 92 -6.44 -0.89 0.31
N LYS A 93 -6.89 -1.23 1.53
CA LYS A 93 -7.18 -2.61 1.95
C LYS A 93 -8.29 -3.23 1.10
N LYS A 94 -9.36 -2.49 0.83
CA LYS A 94 -10.45 -2.96 -0.04
C LYS A 94 -9.95 -3.25 -1.45
N LYS A 95 -9.18 -2.35 -2.06
CA LYS A 95 -8.57 -2.55 -3.39
C LYS A 95 -7.65 -3.77 -3.41
N ALA A 96 -6.83 -3.96 -2.39
CA ALA A 96 -5.97 -5.13 -2.28
C ALA A 96 -6.78 -6.44 -2.18
N SER A 97 -7.87 -6.43 -1.40
CA SER A 97 -8.76 -7.58 -1.26
C SER A 97 -9.49 -7.92 -2.56
N GLU A 98 -9.95 -6.92 -3.32
CA GLU A 98 -10.61 -7.12 -4.62
C GLU A 98 -9.65 -7.71 -5.66
N ILE A 99 -8.39 -7.26 -5.68
CA ILE A 99 -7.36 -7.83 -6.57
C ILE A 99 -7.06 -9.27 -6.15
N SER A 100 -6.94 -9.54 -4.85
CA SER A 100 -6.67 -10.87 -4.34
C SER A 100 -7.82 -11.86 -4.59
N SER A 101 -9.07 -11.42 -4.64
CA SER A 101 -10.22 -12.29 -4.92
C SER A 101 -10.46 -12.55 -6.40
N THR A 102 -9.77 -11.82 -7.28
CA THR A 102 -9.84 -11.99 -8.74
C THR A 102 -8.79 -13.00 -9.27
N ILE A 103 -7.83 -13.40 -8.42
CA ILE A 103 -6.82 -14.44 -8.67
C ILE A 103 -7.35 -15.77 -8.14
#